data_AF-A0A225WQS9-F1
#
_entry.id   AF-A0A225WQS9-F1
#
_cell.length_a   1.000
_cell.length_b   1.000
_cell.length_c   1.000
_cell.angle_alpha   90.00
_cell.angle_beta   90.00
_cell.angle_gamma   90.00
#
_symmetry.space_group_name_H-M   'P 1'
#
loop_
_entity.id
_entity.type
_entity.pdbx_description
1 polymer ?
#
loop_
_entity_poly.entity_id
_entity_poly.type
_entity_poly.pdbx_seq_one_letter_code
_entity_poly.pdbx_strand_id
1 'polypeptide(L)'
;MGQSTAAHTSPMFPRPHSSIAPASLAILSTAATHTNAEVKVMAGDVTAAYRHACIHSDCVHLFAGYISEDNAIYGVLGGAVAYLHGKSTDSLGASGFYNNHWSDDHINVASDVGHRCGDINRSIRFAMTTVMGTDAVNQDKFTGWSTRQRVLGLLFNTVACSVAIPESKISKAKGLVARALSSPSLFRTDFLSLVGSLRHVATCIRPAQAFLQRLRDGERVLHRHTRVQTLPAMRDDLAWWWIILHDPALNGLPLE
;
A
#
# COMPACT_ATOMS: atom_id res chain seq x y z
N MET A 1 -28.38 -16.62 -39.66
CA MET A 1 -28.20 -15.42 -38.82
C MET A 1 -27.72 -15.87 -37.45
N GLY A 2 -26.41 -16.03 -37.29
CA GLY A 2 -25.79 -16.38 -36.00
C GLY A 2 -25.38 -15.10 -35.29
N GLN A 3 -25.98 -14.82 -34.14
CA GLN A 3 -25.54 -13.73 -33.28
C GLN A 3 -24.26 -14.14 -32.56
N SER A 4 -23.18 -13.45 -32.90
CA SER A 4 -21.88 -13.54 -32.23
C SER A 4 -22.00 -12.96 -30.82
N THR A 5 -21.84 -13.80 -29.81
CA THR A 5 -21.69 -13.36 -28.41
C THR A 5 -20.30 -12.75 -28.25
N ALA A 6 -20.22 -11.42 -28.36
CA ALA A 6 -19.02 -10.68 -27.99
C ALA A 6 -18.79 -10.87 -26.49
N ALA A 7 -17.68 -11.54 -26.14
CA ALA A 7 -17.21 -11.63 -24.78
C ALA A 7 -16.95 -10.21 -24.26
N HIS A 8 -17.77 -9.79 -23.30
CA HIS A 8 -17.61 -8.51 -22.61
C HIS A 8 -16.37 -8.63 -21.73
N THR A 9 -15.20 -8.27 -22.27
CA THR A 9 -14.00 -8.04 -21.48
C THR A 9 -14.27 -6.85 -20.57
N SER A 10 -14.63 -7.13 -19.32
CA SER A 10 -14.63 -6.12 -18.27
C SER A 10 -13.25 -5.48 -18.23
N PRO A 11 -13.14 -4.13 -18.18
CA PRO A 11 -11.85 -3.50 -17.99
C PRO A 11 -11.33 -3.93 -16.63
N MET A 12 -10.32 -4.78 -16.65
CA MET A 12 -9.56 -5.15 -15.46
C MET A 12 -8.95 -3.85 -14.93
N PHE A 13 -9.55 -3.28 -13.89
CA PHE A 13 -8.92 -2.20 -13.14
C PHE A 13 -7.49 -2.67 -12.80
N PRO A 14 -6.45 -1.91 -13.15
CA PRO A 14 -5.09 -2.27 -12.79
C PRO A 14 -5.08 -2.51 -11.28
N ARG A 15 -4.58 -3.69 -10.86
CA ARG A 15 -4.53 -4.02 -9.44
C ARG A 15 -3.86 -2.86 -8.73
N PRO A 16 -4.43 -2.28 -7.66
CA PRO A 16 -3.71 -1.30 -6.90
C PRO A 16 -2.37 -1.94 -6.54
N HIS A 17 -1.29 -1.24 -6.81
CA HIS A 17 0.05 -1.77 -6.57
C HIS A 17 0.44 -1.27 -5.19
N SER A 18 0.59 -2.16 -4.21
CA SER A 18 1.31 -1.84 -2.97
C SER A 18 2.82 -1.81 -3.21
N SER A 19 3.19 -1.12 -4.29
CA SER A 19 4.55 -0.90 -4.72
C SER A 19 4.97 0.44 -4.15
N ILE A 20 6.16 0.49 -3.57
CA ILE A 20 6.80 1.76 -3.21
C ILE A 20 7.32 2.51 -4.43
N ALA A 21 7.45 1.83 -5.59
CA ALA A 21 8.08 2.40 -6.77
C ALA A 21 7.49 3.74 -7.22
N PRO A 22 6.16 3.97 -7.24
CA PRO A 22 5.61 5.28 -7.57
C PRO A 22 6.09 6.37 -6.63
N ALA A 23 6.16 6.10 -5.32
CA ALA A 23 6.60 7.07 -4.31
C ALA A 23 8.11 7.32 -4.42
N SER A 24 8.90 6.26 -4.62
CA SER A 24 10.33 6.35 -4.88
C SER A 24 10.63 7.23 -6.10
N LEU A 25 9.97 6.97 -7.23
CA LEU A 25 10.15 7.74 -8.46
C LEU A 25 9.75 9.22 -8.29
N ALA A 26 8.69 9.49 -7.56
CA ALA A 26 8.26 10.86 -7.27
C ALA A 26 9.28 11.62 -6.41
N ILE A 27 9.85 10.96 -5.40
CA ILE A 27 10.92 11.54 -4.58
C ILE A 27 12.14 11.88 -5.44
N LEU A 28 12.62 10.92 -6.24
CA LEU A 28 13.79 11.10 -7.10
C LEU A 28 13.56 12.19 -8.15
N SER A 29 12.39 12.20 -8.81
CA SER A 29 12.03 13.22 -9.80
C SER A 29 11.90 14.62 -9.18
N THR A 30 11.32 14.73 -8.00
CA THR A 30 11.19 16.02 -7.29
C THR A 30 12.57 16.53 -6.86
N ALA A 31 13.45 15.65 -6.37
CA ALA A 31 14.80 16.00 -5.98
C ALA A 31 15.64 16.48 -7.18
N ALA A 32 15.48 15.83 -8.34
CA ALA A 32 16.17 16.21 -9.57
C ALA A 32 15.71 17.57 -10.12
N THR A 33 14.44 17.95 -9.91
CA THR A 33 13.88 19.22 -10.40
C THR A 33 14.09 20.39 -9.44
N HIS A 34 14.28 20.13 -8.14
CA HIS A 34 14.42 21.15 -7.10
C HIS A 34 15.70 20.92 -6.29
N THR A 35 16.85 21.03 -6.93
CA THR A 35 18.17 20.70 -6.35
C THR A 35 18.55 21.52 -5.12
N ASN A 36 17.93 22.69 -4.92
CA ASN A 36 18.21 23.60 -3.80
C ASN A 36 17.16 23.52 -2.67
N ALA A 37 16.22 22.56 -2.73
CA ALA A 37 15.17 22.41 -1.74
C ALA A 37 15.09 20.98 -1.21
N GLU A 38 14.73 20.83 0.06
CA GLU A 38 14.44 19.51 0.62
C GLU A 38 13.17 18.94 -0.02
N VAL A 39 13.18 17.64 -0.29
CA VAL A 39 11.96 16.91 -0.67
C VAL A 39 11.34 16.33 0.58
N LYS A 40 10.06 16.61 0.82
CA LYS A 40 9.30 16.12 1.97
C LYS A 40 8.17 15.21 1.53
N VAL A 41 7.80 14.30 2.43
CA VAL A 41 6.70 13.34 2.24
C VAL A 41 5.66 13.55 3.34
N MET A 42 4.40 13.45 2.97
CA MET A 42 3.26 13.45 3.88
C MET A 42 2.33 12.29 3.55
N ALA A 43 1.95 11.55 4.58
CA ALA A 43 0.87 10.57 4.55
C ALA A 43 -0.42 11.20 5.11
N GLY A 44 -1.51 11.01 4.37
CA GLY A 44 -2.88 11.26 4.80
C GLY A 44 -3.66 9.96 4.86
N ASP A 45 -4.73 9.94 5.66
CA ASP A 45 -5.57 8.76 5.89
C ASP A 45 -7.04 9.18 5.85
N VAL A 46 -7.88 8.33 5.25
CA VAL A 46 -9.33 8.50 5.26
C VAL A 46 -9.94 7.83 6.49
N THR A 47 -10.55 8.62 7.38
CA THR A 47 -11.29 8.10 8.54
C THR A 47 -12.43 7.23 8.07
N ALA A 48 -12.65 6.08 8.74
CA ALA A 48 -13.81 5.23 8.53
C ALA A 48 -14.14 4.95 7.05
N ALA A 49 -13.11 4.79 6.21
CA ALA A 49 -13.16 4.68 4.76
C ALA A 49 -14.36 3.88 4.19
N TYR A 50 -14.69 2.74 4.79
CA TYR A 50 -15.79 1.88 4.36
C TYR A 50 -17.20 2.44 4.65
N ARG A 51 -17.34 3.35 5.61
CA ARG A 51 -18.62 4.00 5.96
C ARG A 51 -18.99 5.13 5.00
N HIS A 52 -18.01 5.70 4.30
CA HIS A 52 -18.24 6.75 3.30
C HIS A 52 -18.72 6.19 1.95
N ALA A 53 -18.57 4.89 1.74
CA ALA A 53 -19.05 4.18 0.57
C ALA A 53 -20.53 3.83 0.72
N CYS A 54 -21.41 4.49 -0.04
CA CYS A 54 -22.82 4.11 -0.11
C CYS A 54 -22.99 2.78 -0.85
N ILE A 55 -23.80 1.88 -0.30
CA ILE A 55 -24.21 0.63 -0.95
C ILE A 55 -25.59 0.87 -1.55
N HIS A 56 -25.75 0.55 -2.84
CA HIS A 56 -27.06 0.63 -3.51
C HIS A 56 -28.08 -0.23 -2.77
N SER A 57 -29.32 0.26 -2.62
CA SER A 57 -30.40 -0.44 -1.86
C SER A 57 -30.57 -1.89 -2.30
N ASP A 58 -30.51 -2.11 -3.62
CA ASP A 58 -30.70 -3.43 -4.22
C ASP A 58 -29.54 -4.37 -3.94
N CYS A 59 -28.40 -3.87 -3.49
CA CYS A 59 -27.23 -4.67 -3.12
C CYS A 59 -27.13 -4.91 -1.61
N VAL A 60 -27.87 -4.17 -0.77
CA VAL A 60 -27.76 -4.26 0.70
C VAL A 60 -28.05 -5.68 1.20
N HIS A 61 -28.94 -6.43 0.52
CA HIS A 61 -29.25 -7.82 0.86
C HIS A 61 -28.04 -8.77 0.73
N LEU A 62 -27.05 -8.44 -0.12
CA LEU A 62 -25.80 -9.22 -0.25
C LEU A 62 -24.87 -9.05 0.96
N PHE A 63 -25.11 -8.02 1.77
CA PHE A 63 -24.37 -7.73 3.00
C PHE A 63 -25.09 -8.24 4.25
N ALA A 64 -26.18 -9.00 4.10
CA ALA A 64 -26.82 -9.74 5.19
C ALA A 64 -25.96 -10.98 5.55
N GLY A 65 -24.86 -10.77 6.26
CA GLY A 65 -23.90 -11.81 6.64
C GLY A 65 -22.47 -11.28 6.78
N TYR A 66 -21.58 -12.09 7.36
CA TYR A 66 -20.20 -11.67 7.67
C TYR A 66 -19.40 -11.38 6.39
N ILE A 67 -19.03 -10.12 6.21
CA ILE A 67 -18.30 -9.62 5.04
C ILE A 67 -16.85 -10.12 5.10
N SER A 68 -16.42 -10.88 4.10
CA SER A 68 -15.00 -10.98 3.75
C SER A 68 -14.60 -9.68 3.08
N GLU A 69 -13.58 -9.00 3.60
CA GLU A 69 -13.07 -7.71 3.13
C GLU A 69 -12.62 -7.78 1.66
N ASP A 70 -13.54 -7.58 0.71
CA ASP A 70 -13.20 -7.37 -0.69
C ASP A 70 -13.34 -5.88 -1.07
N ASN A 71 -12.18 -5.30 -1.39
CA ASN A 71 -11.83 -3.88 -1.42
C ASN A 71 -12.34 -3.09 -2.64
N ALA A 72 -13.39 -3.54 -3.33
CA ALA A 72 -13.74 -2.99 -4.65
C ALA A 72 -14.31 -1.55 -4.59
N ILE A 73 -15.14 -1.23 -3.59
CA ILE A 73 -15.82 0.08 -3.54
C ILE A 73 -14.87 1.21 -3.15
N TYR A 74 -13.90 0.92 -2.28
CA TYR A 74 -12.97 1.93 -1.81
C TYR A 74 -11.99 2.38 -2.90
N GLY A 75 -11.46 1.45 -3.71
CA GLY A 75 -10.48 1.80 -4.75
C GLY A 75 -10.97 2.90 -5.70
N VAL A 76 -12.28 2.95 -5.96
CA VAL A 76 -12.92 4.00 -6.78
C VAL A 76 -12.92 5.35 -6.06
N LEU A 77 -13.30 5.40 -4.78
CA LEU A 77 -13.36 6.65 -4.02
C LEU A 77 -11.96 7.21 -3.74
N GLY A 78 -11.01 6.37 -3.35
CA GLY A 78 -9.60 6.77 -3.22
C GLY A 78 -9.03 7.27 -4.55
N GLY A 79 -9.39 6.62 -5.67
CA GLY A 79 -9.06 7.09 -7.01
C GLY A 79 -9.66 8.44 -7.36
N ALA A 80 -10.92 8.71 -6.98
CA ALA A 80 -11.56 9.99 -7.19
C ALA A 80 -10.89 11.13 -6.38
N VAL A 81 -10.50 10.84 -5.13
CA VAL A 81 -9.71 11.78 -4.31
C VAL A 81 -8.37 12.07 -4.99
N ALA A 82 -7.64 11.03 -5.41
CA ALA A 82 -6.36 11.18 -6.09
C ALA A 82 -6.48 11.98 -7.40
N TYR A 83 -7.58 11.78 -8.15
CA TYR A 83 -7.86 12.52 -9.38
C TYR A 83 -8.14 14.01 -9.14
N LEU A 84 -9.04 14.35 -8.20
CA LEU A 84 -9.35 15.75 -7.88
C LEU A 84 -8.12 16.48 -7.33
N HIS A 85 -7.40 15.83 -6.43
CA HIS A 85 -6.17 16.37 -5.88
C HIS A 85 -5.09 16.55 -6.94
N GLY A 86 -4.85 15.53 -7.79
CA GLY A 86 -3.83 15.56 -8.83
C GLY A 86 -4.11 16.52 -9.98
N LYS A 87 -5.33 17.06 -10.08
CA LYS A 87 -5.66 18.18 -10.97
C LYS A 87 -5.36 19.55 -10.37
N SER A 88 -5.15 19.64 -9.06
CA SER A 88 -4.79 20.90 -8.41
C SER A 88 -3.34 21.25 -8.71
N THR A 89 -3.08 22.52 -8.97
CA THR A 89 -1.75 23.08 -9.24
C THR A 89 -1.51 24.28 -8.34
N ASP A 90 -0.24 24.69 -8.23
CA ASP A 90 0.15 25.95 -7.62
C ASP A 90 1.00 26.77 -8.61
N SER A 91 1.46 27.93 -8.17
CA SER A 91 2.37 28.77 -8.98
C SER A 91 3.76 28.16 -9.20
N LEU A 92 4.08 27.04 -8.54
CA LEU A 92 5.38 26.36 -8.56
C LEU A 92 5.38 25.11 -9.45
N GLY A 93 4.24 24.70 -9.99
CA GLY A 93 4.15 23.53 -10.88
C GLY A 93 2.84 23.43 -11.65
N ALA A 94 2.94 23.33 -12.99
CA ALA A 94 1.80 23.08 -13.88
C ALA A 94 1.41 21.60 -13.98
N SER A 95 2.33 20.69 -13.65
CA SER A 95 2.01 19.28 -13.42
C SER A 95 1.38 19.18 -12.04
N GLY A 96 0.09 18.86 -11.97
CA GLY A 96 -0.67 18.87 -10.71
C GLY A 96 -0.07 18.00 -9.60
N PHE A 97 -0.61 18.14 -8.39
CA PHE A 97 -0.01 17.60 -7.19
C PHE A 97 0.13 16.07 -7.21
N TYR A 98 1.30 15.57 -6.78
CA TYR A 98 1.54 14.15 -6.73
C TYR A 98 0.73 13.49 -5.61
N ASN A 99 0.02 12.40 -5.95
CA ASN A 99 -0.64 11.55 -4.98
C ASN A 99 -0.59 10.08 -5.41
N ASN A 100 0.01 9.26 -4.56
CA ASN A 100 -0.13 7.81 -4.65
C ASN A 100 -1.06 7.34 -3.55
N HIS A 101 -2.09 6.57 -3.90
CA HIS A 101 -3.06 6.09 -2.93
C HIS A 101 -3.10 4.56 -2.90
N TRP A 102 -3.32 4.02 -1.71
CA TRP A 102 -3.58 2.61 -1.50
C TRP A 102 -4.64 2.50 -0.42
N SER A 103 -5.82 1.99 -0.76
CA SER A 103 -6.92 2.01 0.22
C SER A 103 -7.03 3.43 0.82
N ASP A 104 -7.36 3.53 2.09
CA ASP A 104 -7.41 4.72 2.95
C ASP A 104 -6.14 5.56 2.99
N ASP A 105 -4.97 5.00 2.65
CA ASP A 105 -3.70 5.71 2.68
C ASP A 105 -3.49 6.56 1.42
N HIS A 106 -3.13 7.83 1.61
CA HIS A 106 -2.69 8.76 0.58
C HIS A 106 -1.27 9.26 0.85
N ILE A 107 -0.43 9.28 -0.17
CA ILE A 107 0.99 9.64 -0.08
C ILE A 107 1.24 10.81 -1.01
N ASN A 108 1.73 11.90 -0.45
CA ASN A 108 2.09 13.11 -1.19
C ASN A 108 3.59 13.38 -1.06
N VAL A 109 4.19 13.91 -2.11
CA VAL A 109 5.61 14.24 -2.21
C VAL A 109 5.72 15.66 -2.75
N ALA A 110 6.55 16.49 -2.13
CA ALA A 110 6.72 17.88 -2.49
C ALA A 110 8.11 18.39 -2.19
N SER A 111 8.60 19.35 -2.98
CA SER A 111 9.72 20.18 -2.59
C SER A 111 9.27 21.20 -1.54
N ASP A 112 10.11 21.45 -0.54
CA ASP A 112 9.85 22.41 0.53
C ASP A 112 10.19 23.83 0.08
N VAL A 113 9.37 24.34 -0.85
CA VAL A 113 9.52 25.67 -1.45
C VAL A 113 8.24 26.47 -1.22
N GLY A 114 8.38 27.63 -0.59
CA GLY A 114 7.27 28.56 -0.34
C GLY A 114 6.11 27.88 0.38
N HIS A 115 4.91 27.92 -0.22
CA HIS A 115 3.69 27.38 0.36
C HIS A 115 3.29 25.99 -0.17
N ARG A 116 4.12 25.37 -1.02
CA ARG A 116 3.79 24.13 -1.75
C ARG A 116 3.27 22.99 -0.86
N CYS A 117 3.97 22.71 0.23
CA CYS A 117 3.53 21.70 1.20
C CYS A 117 2.16 22.04 1.83
N GLY A 118 1.89 23.32 2.08
CA GLY A 118 0.62 23.81 2.59
C GLY A 118 -0.52 23.70 1.57
N ASP A 119 -0.25 24.05 0.31
CA ASP A 119 -1.21 24.01 -0.78
C ASP A 119 -1.62 22.57 -1.12
N ILE A 120 -0.65 21.65 -1.15
CA ILE A 120 -0.91 20.21 -1.31
C ILE A 120 -1.75 19.67 -0.16
N ASN A 121 -1.38 20.00 1.09
CA ASN A 121 -2.14 19.57 2.27
C ASN A 121 -3.59 20.09 2.25
N ARG A 122 -3.80 21.34 1.83
CA ARG A 122 -5.15 21.91 1.68
C ARG A 122 -5.93 21.21 0.57
N SER A 123 -5.30 20.98 -0.58
CA SER A 123 -5.94 20.33 -1.73
C SER A 123 -6.36 18.90 -1.42
N ILE A 124 -5.53 18.09 -0.77
CA ILE A 124 -5.91 16.69 -0.48
C ILE A 124 -7.07 16.61 0.52
N ARG A 125 -7.07 17.47 1.54
CA ARG A 125 -8.15 17.56 2.53
C ARG A 125 -9.45 18.01 1.87
N PHE A 126 -9.37 18.97 0.95
CA PHE A 126 -10.51 19.40 0.15
C PHE A 126 -11.05 18.27 -0.73
N ALA A 127 -10.17 17.52 -1.41
CA ALA A 127 -10.55 16.39 -2.25
C ALA A 127 -11.24 15.28 -1.44
N MET A 128 -10.67 14.89 -0.30
CA MET A 128 -11.30 13.92 0.63
C MET A 128 -12.68 14.39 1.08
N THR A 129 -12.79 15.66 1.50
CA THR A 129 -14.06 16.24 1.95
C THR A 129 -15.10 16.26 0.85
N THR A 130 -14.69 16.58 -0.38
CA THR A 130 -15.58 16.67 -1.55
C THR A 130 -16.11 15.30 -1.97
N VAL A 131 -15.26 14.27 -1.93
CA VAL A 131 -15.63 12.92 -2.40
C VAL A 131 -16.38 12.13 -1.33
N MET A 132 -15.99 12.27 -0.06
CA MET A 132 -16.40 11.36 1.02
C MET A 132 -17.10 12.08 2.20
N GLY A 133 -17.18 13.41 2.18
CA GLY A 133 -17.79 14.23 3.22
C GLY A 133 -16.79 14.75 4.26
N THR A 134 -17.25 15.67 5.12
CA THR A 134 -16.41 16.43 6.08
C THR A 134 -15.67 15.56 7.09
N ASP A 135 -16.23 14.40 7.43
CA ASP A 135 -15.68 13.51 8.46
C ASP A 135 -14.64 12.53 7.89
N ALA A 136 -14.38 12.58 6.58
CA ALA A 136 -13.46 11.66 5.92
C ALA A 136 -11.99 11.95 6.23
N VAL A 137 -11.64 13.17 6.66
CA VAL A 137 -10.25 13.55 6.92
C VAL A 137 -9.81 13.09 8.31
N ASN A 138 -8.86 12.15 8.37
CA ASN A 138 -8.35 11.64 9.65
C ASN A 138 -7.30 12.54 10.29
N GLN A 139 -7.75 13.52 11.07
CA GLN A 139 -6.86 14.52 11.69
C GLN A 139 -5.71 13.89 12.49
N ASP A 140 -5.95 12.78 13.17
CA ASP A 140 -4.97 12.14 14.05
C ASP A 140 -3.92 11.32 13.29
N LYS A 141 -4.25 10.84 12.09
CA LYS A 141 -3.35 10.03 11.26
C LYS A 141 -2.69 10.80 10.13
N PHE A 142 -3.12 12.03 9.85
CA PHE A 142 -2.40 12.90 8.96
C PHE A 142 -1.05 13.27 9.57
N THR A 143 0.01 12.89 8.87
CA THR A 143 1.38 13.21 9.28
C THR A 143 1.75 14.64 8.89
N GLY A 144 2.62 15.28 9.67
CA GLY A 144 3.30 16.50 9.22
C GLY A 144 4.29 16.20 8.09
N TRP A 145 4.64 17.19 7.28
CA TRP A 145 5.65 17.04 6.22
C TRP A 145 7.04 16.79 6.80
N SER A 146 7.73 15.76 6.31
CA SER A 146 9.07 15.39 6.80
C SER A 146 9.93 14.79 5.70
N THR A 147 11.24 14.96 5.79
CA THR A 147 12.24 14.25 4.97
C THR A 147 12.42 12.79 5.39
N ARG A 148 12.02 12.46 6.63
CA ARG A 148 11.95 11.09 7.16
C ARG A 148 10.53 10.78 7.57
N GLN A 149 9.84 9.94 6.81
CA GLN A 149 8.41 9.69 7.00
C GLN A 149 8.06 8.20 6.99
N ARG A 150 7.15 7.80 7.88
CA ARG A 150 6.56 6.46 7.83
C ARG A 150 5.34 6.45 6.93
N VAL A 151 5.37 5.66 5.86
CA VAL A 151 4.31 5.58 4.84
C VAL A 151 4.11 4.14 4.39
N LEU A 152 2.86 3.66 4.31
CA LEU A 152 2.53 2.23 4.10
C LEU A 152 3.27 1.30 5.09
N GLY A 153 3.59 1.87 6.26
CA GLY A 153 4.40 1.27 7.30
C GLY A 153 5.84 0.90 6.89
N LEU A 154 6.41 1.59 5.91
CA LEU A 154 7.83 1.63 5.56
C LEU A 154 8.40 3.01 5.94
N LEU A 155 9.71 3.12 6.18
CA LEU A 155 10.37 4.38 6.53
C LEU A 155 11.07 4.93 5.28
N PHE A 156 10.57 6.03 4.75
CA PHE A 156 11.21 6.75 3.65
C PHE A 156 12.15 7.82 4.20
N ASN A 157 13.34 7.92 3.63
CA ASN A 157 14.29 8.99 3.86
C ASN A 157 14.62 9.63 2.51
N THR A 158 14.09 10.83 2.29
CA THR A 158 14.25 11.57 1.02
C THR A 158 15.64 12.15 0.84
N VAL A 159 16.35 12.46 1.94
CA VAL A 159 17.72 13.01 1.90
C VAL A 159 18.72 11.91 1.54
N ALA A 160 18.57 10.74 2.15
CA ALA A 160 19.43 9.59 1.85
C ALA A 160 18.95 8.78 0.63
N CYS A 161 17.86 9.19 -0.02
CA CYS A 161 17.19 8.46 -1.10
C CYS A 161 17.04 6.96 -0.80
N SER A 162 16.50 6.64 0.39
CA SER A 162 16.38 5.26 0.85
C SER A 162 15.03 4.94 1.50
N VAL A 163 14.69 3.65 1.50
CA VAL A 163 13.55 3.07 2.20
C VAL A 163 14.02 1.96 3.14
N ALA A 164 13.54 1.99 4.38
CA ALA A 164 13.85 0.98 5.38
C ALA A 164 12.58 0.31 5.89
N ILE A 165 12.68 -0.97 6.17
CA ILE A 165 11.63 -1.71 6.87
C ILE A 165 11.82 -1.50 8.37
N PRO A 166 10.83 -1.00 9.12
CA PRO A 166 10.96 -0.83 10.56
C PRO A 166 11.38 -2.13 11.27
N GLU A 167 12.33 -2.04 12.23
CA GLU A 167 12.86 -3.21 12.93
C GLU A 167 11.75 -4.08 13.54
N SER A 168 10.77 -3.48 14.22
CA SER A 168 9.59 -4.19 14.74
C SER A 168 8.87 -5.10 13.72
N LYS A 169 8.85 -4.74 12.43
CA LYS A 169 8.25 -5.55 11.35
C LYS A 169 9.19 -6.67 10.91
N ILE A 170 10.49 -6.39 10.84
CA ILE A 170 11.51 -7.41 10.57
C ILE A 170 11.49 -8.46 11.69
N SER A 171 11.52 -8.04 12.95
CA SER A 171 11.47 -8.94 14.10
C SER A 171 10.18 -9.77 14.12
N LYS A 172 9.03 -9.16 13.80
CA LYS A 172 7.75 -9.88 13.67
C LYS A 172 7.80 -10.93 12.56
N ALA A 173 8.31 -10.58 11.38
CA ALA A 173 8.44 -11.50 10.25
C ALA A 173 9.40 -12.66 10.60
N LYS A 174 10.54 -12.38 11.23
CA LYS A 174 11.48 -13.40 11.74
C LYS A 174 10.75 -14.38 12.67
N GLY A 175 10.03 -13.86 13.67
CA GLY A 175 9.29 -14.71 14.61
C GLY A 175 8.23 -15.59 13.92
N LEU A 176 7.53 -15.06 12.91
CA LEU A 176 6.56 -15.81 12.12
C LEU A 176 7.22 -16.91 11.27
N VAL A 177 8.33 -16.60 10.60
CA VAL A 177 9.09 -17.58 9.78
C VAL A 177 9.68 -18.68 10.65
N ALA A 178 10.26 -18.35 11.80
CA ALA A 178 10.79 -19.33 12.75
C ALA A 178 9.70 -20.32 13.20
N ARG A 179 8.53 -19.81 13.62
CA ARG A 179 7.39 -20.66 13.99
C ARG A 179 6.91 -21.55 12.84
N ALA A 180 6.91 -21.02 11.62
CA ALA A 180 6.51 -21.76 10.42
C ALA A 180 7.49 -22.90 10.08
N LEU A 181 8.80 -22.67 10.24
CA LEU A 181 9.83 -23.68 10.01
C LEU A 181 9.79 -24.79 11.07
N SER A 182 9.54 -24.44 12.34
CA SER A 182 9.48 -25.39 13.46
C SER A 182 8.21 -26.23 13.50
N SER A 183 7.16 -25.88 12.73
CA SER A 183 5.89 -26.61 12.74
C SER A 183 5.69 -27.44 11.47
N PRO A 184 5.12 -28.66 11.57
CA PRO A 184 4.70 -29.42 10.39
C PRO A 184 3.48 -28.80 9.69
N SER A 185 2.68 -28.01 10.41
CA SER A 185 1.49 -27.36 9.86
C SER A 185 1.17 -26.03 10.54
N LEU A 186 0.48 -25.14 9.85
CA LEU A 186 0.05 -23.83 10.36
C LEU A 186 -1.47 -23.71 10.32
N PHE A 187 -2.04 -22.98 11.29
CA PHE A 187 -3.42 -22.52 11.17
C PHE A 187 -3.52 -21.45 10.07
N ARG A 188 -4.67 -21.37 9.40
CA ARG A 188 -4.93 -20.35 8.36
C ARG A 188 -4.63 -18.94 8.86
N THR A 189 -4.98 -18.61 10.11
CA THR A 189 -4.72 -17.28 10.70
C THR A 189 -3.22 -17.00 10.85
N ASP A 190 -2.44 -17.98 11.31
CA ASP A 190 -0.98 -17.86 11.42
C ASP A 190 -0.33 -17.76 10.03
N PHE A 191 -0.82 -18.55 9.06
CA PHE A 191 -0.36 -18.52 7.69
C PHE A 191 -0.62 -17.16 7.01
N LEU A 192 -1.84 -16.62 7.12
CA LEU A 192 -2.16 -15.29 6.60
C LEU A 192 -1.37 -14.19 7.32
N SER A 193 -1.14 -14.34 8.62
CA SER A 193 -0.29 -13.41 9.38
C SER A 193 1.16 -13.44 8.88
N LEU A 194 1.68 -14.62 8.59
CA LEU A 194 3.00 -14.81 7.98
C LEU A 194 3.07 -14.14 6.61
N VAL A 195 2.19 -14.49 5.67
CA VAL A 195 2.15 -13.91 4.32
C VAL A 195 1.98 -12.38 4.39
N GLY A 196 1.10 -11.89 5.27
CA GLY A 196 0.89 -10.46 5.48
C GLY A 196 2.14 -9.75 6.00
N SER A 197 2.89 -10.38 6.91
CA SER A 197 4.13 -9.80 7.46
C SER A 197 5.26 -9.70 6.41
N LEU A 198 5.34 -10.65 5.49
CA LEU A 198 6.35 -10.71 4.43
C LEU A 198 6.08 -9.71 3.30
N ARG A 199 4.84 -9.19 3.20
CA ARG A 199 4.45 -8.20 2.20
C ARG A 199 5.39 -6.99 2.16
N HIS A 200 5.77 -6.46 3.33
CA HIS A 200 6.63 -5.27 3.39
C HIS A 200 8.01 -5.52 2.76
N VAL A 201 8.57 -6.72 2.95
CA VAL A 201 9.84 -7.11 2.34
C VAL A 201 9.67 -7.30 0.83
N ALA A 202 8.59 -7.96 0.40
CA ALA A 202 8.29 -8.14 -1.03
C ALA A 202 7.99 -6.84 -1.77
N THR A 203 7.51 -5.82 -1.06
CA THR A 203 7.32 -4.49 -1.63
C THR A 203 8.66 -3.80 -1.90
N CYS A 204 9.68 -4.01 -1.06
CA CYS A 204 10.99 -3.38 -1.22
C CYS A 204 11.97 -4.20 -2.08
N ILE A 205 11.87 -5.53 -2.08
CA ILE A 205 12.75 -6.43 -2.82
C ILE A 205 11.95 -7.09 -3.94
N ARG A 206 12.16 -6.65 -5.19
CA ARG A 206 11.43 -7.19 -6.36
C ARG A 206 11.51 -8.72 -6.47
N PRO A 207 12.70 -9.38 -6.34
CA PRO A 207 12.77 -10.84 -6.38
C PRO A 207 11.92 -11.56 -5.32
N ALA A 208 11.74 -10.95 -4.14
CA ALA A 208 10.98 -11.54 -3.04
C ALA A 208 9.47 -11.66 -3.36
N GLN A 209 8.98 -10.93 -4.36
CA GLN A 209 7.59 -11.04 -4.83
C GLN A 209 7.26 -12.42 -5.36
N ALA A 210 8.19 -13.08 -6.06
CA ALA A 210 7.98 -14.42 -6.58
C ALA A 210 7.78 -15.45 -5.45
N PHE A 211 8.58 -15.34 -4.38
CA PHE A 211 8.45 -16.17 -3.18
C PHE A 211 7.13 -15.90 -2.44
N LEU A 212 6.73 -14.63 -2.33
CA LEU A 212 5.46 -14.27 -1.72
C LEU A 212 4.26 -14.79 -2.55
N GLN A 213 4.36 -14.74 -3.88
CA GLN A 213 3.32 -15.25 -4.78
C GLN A 213 3.13 -16.76 -4.63
N ARG A 214 4.22 -17.53 -4.56
CA ARG A 214 4.13 -18.98 -4.32
C ARG A 214 3.46 -19.32 -2.98
N LEU A 215 3.75 -18.56 -1.93
CA LEU A 215 3.04 -18.70 -0.65
C LEU A 215 1.54 -18.37 -0.81
N ARG A 216 1.21 -17.31 -1.56
CA ARG A 216 -0.19 -16.91 -1.81
C ARG A 216 -0.98 -17.89 -2.68
N ASP A 217 -0.35 -18.61 -3.60
CA ASP A 217 -1.03 -19.63 -4.39
C ASP A 217 -1.61 -20.73 -3.48
N GLY A 218 -0.95 -21.00 -2.35
CA GLY A 218 -1.46 -21.86 -1.29
C GLY A 218 -2.69 -21.31 -0.54
N GLU A 219 -3.00 -20.02 -0.62
CA GLU A 219 -4.15 -19.39 0.06
C GLU A 219 -5.49 -19.74 -0.57
N ARG A 220 -5.53 -19.93 -1.91
CA ARG A 220 -6.78 -20.06 -2.70
C ARG A 220 -7.60 -21.31 -2.34
N VAL A 221 -7.00 -22.26 -1.64
CA VAL A 221 -7.59 -23.57 -1.31
C VAL A 221 -7.90 -23.70 0.20
N LEU A 222 -7.68 -22.65 1.02
CA LEU A 222 -7.76 -22.75 2.48
C LEU A 222 -9.14 -22.37 3.03
N HIS A 223 -9.88 -23.36 3.52
CA HIS A 223 -11.08 -23.16 4.33
C HIS A 223 -10.73 -22.76 5.79
N ARG A 224 -11.72 -22.20 6.51
CA ARG A 224 -11.56 -21.55 7.83
C ARG A 224 -10.89 -22.44 8.90
N HIS A 225 -11.10 -23.75 8.85
CA HIS A 225 -10.56 -24.72 9.82
C HIS A 225 -9.44 -25.59 9.25
N THR A 226 -8.99 -25.31 8.03
CA THR A 226 -7.95 -26.10 7.37
C THR A 226 -6.58 -25.72 7.93
N ARG A 227 -5.78 -26.74 8.25
CA ARG A 227 -4.36 -26.59 8.53
C ARG A 227 -3.58 -26.60 7.22
N VAL A 228 -2.69 -25.64 7.05
CA VAL A 228 -1.75 -25.59 5.94
C VAL A 228 -0.58 -26.51 6.27
N GLN A 229 -0.38 -27.56 5.48
CA GLN A 229 0.80 -28.42 5.64
C GLN A 229 2.03 -27.70 5.11
N THR A 230 3.12 -27.69 5.89
CA THR A 230 4.40 -27.09 5.46
C THR A 230 5.13 -28.07 4.54
N LEU A 231 4.74 -28.07 3.26
CA LEU A 231 5.34 -28.89 2.20
C LEU A 231 6.84 -28.59 2.02
N PRO A 232 7.66 -29.53 1.50
CA PRO A 232 9.09 -29.30 1.28
C PRO A 232 9.41 -28.01 0.52
N ALA A 233 8.71 -27.74 -0.60
CA ALA A 233 8.89 -26.52 -1.37
C ALA A 233 8.58 -25.23 -0.57
N MET A 234 7.57 -25.29 0.32
CA MET A 234 7.28 -24.17 1.22
C MET A 234 8.38 -24.00 2.26
N ARG A 235 8.99 -25.09 2.76
CA ARG A 235 10.13 -25.00 3.69
C ARG A 235 11.34 -24.35 3.03
N ASP A 236 11.62 -24.67 1.77
CA ASP A 236 12.70 -24.03 1.01
C ASP A 236 12.45 -22.53 0.84
N ASP A 237 11.22 -22.13 0.51
CA ASP A 237 10.82 -20.72 0.43
C ASP A 237 10.97 -20.02 1.79
N LEU A 238 10.57 -20.67 2.89
CA LEU A 238 10.73 -20.13 4.24
C LEU A 238 12.19 -20.03 4.68
N ALA A 239 13.04 -20.98 4.28
CA ALA A 239 14.48 -20.92 4.53
C ALA A 239 15.11 -19.74 3.79
N TRP A 240 14.70 -19.48 2.54
CA TRP A 240 15.11 -18.30 1.81
C TRP A 240 14.66 -17.01 2.51
N TRP A 241 13.41 -16.95 2.96
CA TRP A 241 12.89 -15.81 3.74
C TRP A 241 13.69 -15.59 5.03
N TRP A 242 14.07 -16.67 5.72
CA TRP A 242 14.90 -16.59 6.92
C TRP A 242 16.24 -15.91 6.64
N ILE A 243 16.91 -16.27 5.55
CA ILE A 243 18.19 -15.67 5.14
C ILE A 243 18.02 -14.17 4.86
N ILE A 244 17.06 -13.80 4.00
CA ILE A 244 16.84 -12.40 3.61
C ILE A 244 16.45 -11.52 4.80
N LEU A 245 15.63 -12.02 5.73
CA LEU A 245 15.25 -11.25 6.92
C LEU A 245 16.43 -10.93 7.84
N HIS A 246 17.54 -11.69 7.76
CA HIS A 246 18.76 -11.43 8.52
C HIS A 246 19.75 -10.52 7.79
N ASP A 247 19.46 -10.14 6.55
CA ASP A 247 20.30 -9.23 5.78
C ASP A 247 20.18 -7.79 6.34
N PRO A 248 21.28 -7.17 6.80
CA PRO A 248 21.27 -5.79 7.27
C PRO A 248 20.90 -4.76 6.19
N ALA A 249 21.00 -5.11 4.90
CA ALA A 249 20.63 -4.23 3.78
C ALA A 249 19.15 -3.84 3.77
N LEU A 250 18.27 -4.57 4.48
CA LEU A 250 16.85 -4.21 4.65
C LEU A 250 16.63 -2.87 5.40
N ASN A 251 17.66 -2.35 6.08
CA ASN A 251 17.61 -1.12 6.86
C ASN A 251 18.07 0.13 6.06
N GLY A 252 17.86 0.14 4.75
CA GLY A 252 18.24 1.29 3.91
C GLY A 252 18.39 0.94 2.44
N LEU A 253 17.36 0.34 1.86
CA LEU A 253 17.35 0.01 0.44
C LEU A 253 17.28 1.30 -0.39
N PRO A 254 18.05 1.42 -1.48
CA PRO A 254 17.98 2.58 -2.36
C PRO A 254 16.59 2.70 -2.99
N LEU A 255 16.20 3.92 -3.36
CA LEU A 255 14.92 4.19 -4.03
C LEU A 255 14.95 3.86 -5.54
N GLU A 256 16.11 3.55 -6.11
CA GLU A 256 16.33 3.23 -7.54
C GLU A 256 15.87 1.81 -7.95
#